data_AF-A0AAD7PPH7-F1
#
_entry.id   AF-A0AAD7PPH7-F1
#
_cell.length_a   1.000
_cell.length_b   1.000
_cell.length_c   1.000
_cell.angle_alpha   90.00
_cell.angle_beta   90.00
_cell.angle_gamma   90.00
#
_symmetry.space_group_name_H-M   'P 1'
#
loop_
_entity.id
_entity.type
_entity.pdbx_description
1 polymer ?
#
loop_
_entity_poly.entity_id
_entity_poly.type
_entity_poly.pdbx_seq_one_letter_code
_entity_poly.pdbx_strand_id
1 'polypeptide(L)'
;MQLMRRMLEDFIHALLVGLALIVLVHTQDQSGFISIDCGLPKNSSYIEPTSGISYISDATFIDTGVSKSLSAESRPPHQQNLCASVATDSLRQNDYQPPAVVMSTATIPVDPSAPMVVFWEPDDTTSQYYVFMHFAELEVLAANETRAFNVSLNDKYWYGPLVPDYLSLTSIFSPTALSGGQYQFSLHMTENSTLPPILNAIEIYKVKDLSQSETDQGDGMFSTN
;
A
#
# COMPACT_ATOMS: atom_id res chain seq x y z
N MET A 1 -56.64 11.14 -11.34
CA MET A 1 -55.47 11.57 -12.15
C MET A 1 -54.49 12.47 -11.40
N GLN A 2 -54.93 13.49 -10.65
CA GLN A 2 -54.02 14.42 -9.95
C GLN A 2 -53.19 13.77 -8.82
N LEU A 3 -53.76 12.77 -8.11
CA LEU A 3 -53.07 12.07 -7.02
C LEU A 3 -51.87 11.24 -7.51
N MET A 4 -51.99 10.60 -8.68
CA MET A 4 -50.93 9.79 -9.28
C MET A 4 -49.78 10.64 -9.83
N ARG A 5 -50.05 11.89 -10.23
CA ARG A 5 -49.04 12.86 -10.68
C ARG A 5 -48.18 13.36 -9.52
N ARG A 6 -48.79 13.60 -8.35
CA ARG A 6 -48.05 13.96 -7.12
C ARG A 6 -47.14 12.85 -6.64
N MET A 7 -47.67 11.61 -6.57
CA MET A 7 -46.84 10.47 -6.15
C MET A 7 -45.67 10.20 -7.09
N LEU A 8 -45.80 10.50 -8.38
CA LEU A 8 -44.71 10.36 -9.35
C LEU A 8 -43.65 11.46 -9.19
N GLU A 9 -44.04 12.70 -8.91
CA GLU A 9 -43.12 13.81 -8.63
C GLU A 9 -42.34 13.58 -7.32
N ASP A 10 -43.04 13.14 -6.26
CA ASP A 10 -42.42 12.83 -4.97
C ASP A 10 -41.43 11.65 -5.10
N PHE A 11 -41.77 10.66 -5.92
CA PHE A 11 -40.88 9.53 -6.21
C PHE A 11 -39.66 9.95 -7.04
N ILE A 12 -39.83 10.85 -8.01
CA ILE A 12 -38.70 11.39 -8.81
C ILE A 12 -37.77 12.24 -7.94
N HIS A 13 -38.30 13.05 -7.01
CA HIS A 13 -37.48 13.82 -6.07
C HIS A 13 -36.76 12.90 -5.07
N ALA A 14 -37.44 11.88 -4.54
CA ALA A 14 -36.79 10.89 -3.68
C ALA A 14 -35.67 10.13 -4.41
N LEU A 15 -35.86 9.81 -5.70
CA LEU A 15 -34.85 9.17 -6.54
C LEU A 15 -33.67 10.11 -6.84
N LEU A 16 -33.91 11.39 -7.12
CA LEU A 16 -32.86 12.40 -7.36
C LEU A 16 -32.05 12.74 -6.11
N VAL A 17 -32.70 12.86 -4.95
CA VAL A 17 -32.04 13.08 -3.66
C VAL A 17 -31.25 11.84 -3.24
N GLY A 18 -31.80 10.64 -3.49
CA GLY A 18 -31.09 9.37 -3.29
C GLY A 18 -29.88 9.20 -4.19
N LEU A 19 -29.98 9.56 -5.48
CA LEU A 19 -28.84 9.59 -6.41
C LEU A 19 -27.79 10.62 -5.99
N ALA A 20 -28.19 11.80 -5.50
CA ALA A 20 -27.25 12.80 -4.98
C ALA A 20 -26.49 12.30 -3.73
N LEU A 21 -27.16 11.56 -2.83
CA LEU A 21 -26.51 10.93 -1.67
C LEU A 21 -25.57 9.79 -2.06
N ILE A 22 -25.87 9.04 -3.13
CA ILE A 22 -24.95 8.02 -3.68
C ILE A 22 -23.75 8.69 -4.39
N VAL A 23 -23.93 9.89 -4.96
CA VAL A 23 -22.85 10.66 -5.59
C VAL A 23 -21.95 11.36 -4.53
N LEU A 24 -22.41 11.55 -3.29
CA LEU A 24 -21.60 12.07 -2.18
C LEU A 24 -20.67 11.04 -1.52
N VAL A 25 -20.56 9.82 -2.04
CA VAL A 25 -19.51 8.87 -1.63
C VAL A 25 -18.14 9.26 -2.24
N HIS A 26 -18.07 10.25 -3.13
CA HIS A 26 -16.82 10.63 -3.76
C HIS A 26 -15.95 11.59 -2.93
N THR A 27 -14.70 11.14 -2.82
CA THR A 27 -13.49 11.77 -2.29
C THR A 27 -13.43 11.90 -0.77
N GLN A 28 -13.15 10.79 -0.07
CA GLN A 28 -12.25 10.95 1.09
C GLN A 28 -10.96 11.56 0.54
N ASP A 29 -10.71 12.80 0.94
CA ASP A 29 -9.43 13.45 0.76
C ASP A 29 -8.33 12.49 1.23
N GLN A 30 -7.51 11.95 0.31
CA GLN A 30 -6.39 11.07 0.66
C GLN A 30 -5.24 11.84 1.34
N SER A 31 -5.50 13.01 1.95
CA SER A 31 -4.49 13.90 2.56
C SER A 31 -3.76 13.32 3.78
N GLY A 32 -3.86 12.02 4.02
CA GLY A 32 -3.22 11.33 5.13
C GLY A 32 -2.69 9.93 4.81
N PHE A 33 -2.66 9.47 3.56
CA PHE A 33 -2.02 8.19 3.25
C PHE A 33 -1.34 8.17 1.89
N ILE A 34 -0.20 7.47 1.81
CA ILE A 34 0.58 7.27 0.59
C ILE A 34 0.79 5.76 0.44
N SER A 35 0.40 5.20 -0.71
CA SER A 35 0.61 3.79 -1.04
C SER A 35 1.52 3.69 -2.26
N ILE A 36 2.65 2.99 -2.10
CA ILE A 36 3.72 2.89 -3.09
C ILE A 36 3.83 1.44 -3.54
N ASP A 37 3.63 1.19 -4.83
CA ASP A 37 3.88 -0.10 -5.48
C ASP A 37 5.32 -0.10 -6.01
N CYS A 38 6.18 -0.92 -5.41
CA CYS A 38 7.59 -0.98 -5.74
C CYS A 38 7.78 -1.85 -6.99
N GLY A 39 8.37 -1.26 -8.02
CA GLY A 39 8.58 -1.89 -9.32
C GLY A 39 7.58 -1.43 -10.37
N LEU A 40 6.62 -0.59 -9.99
CA LEU A 40 5.71 0.07 -10.91
C LEU A 40 6.46 1.10 -11.79
N PRO A 41 6.19 1.21 -13.10
CA PRO A 41 6.92 2.12 -13.99
C PRO A 41 6.91 3.57 -13.52
N LYS A 42 8.02 4.28 -13.73
CA LYS A 42 8.13 5.70 -13.39
C LYS A 42 6.99 6.52 -14.00
N ASN A 43 6.47 7.47 -13.22
CA ASN A 43 5.34 8.34 -13.59
C ASN A 43 4.04 7.58 -13.89
N SER A 44 3.87 6.39 -13.33
CA SER A 44 2.60 5.66 -13.40
C SER A 44 1.96 5.52 -12.01
N SER A 45 0.65 5.37 -12.05
CA SER A 45 -0.22 5.13 -10.90
C SER A 45 -1.47 4.41 -11.36
N TYR A 46 -2.16 3.77 -10.43
CA TYR A 46 -3.47 3.17 -10.69
C TYR A 46 -4.30 3.13 -9.41
N ILE A 47 -5.60 2.99 -9.58
CA ILE A 47 -6.52 2.75 -8.46
C ILE A 47 -6.82 1.26 -8.43
N GLU A 48 -6.53 0.61 -7.32
CA GLU A 48 -6.86 -0.79 -7.14
C GLU A 48 -8.37 -0.93 -6.99
N PRO A 49 -9.05 -1.70 -7.86
CA PRO A 49 -10.51 -1.65 -8.00
C PRO A 49 -11.27 -2.22 -6.80
N THR A 50 -10.64 -3.07 -5.98
CA THR A 50 -11.30 -3.74 -4.85
C THR A 50 -11.34 -2.84 -3.62
N SER A 51 -10.21 -2.20 -3.31
CA SER A 51 -9.99 -1.35 -2.14
C SER A 51 -10.23 0.13 -2.43
N GLY A 52 -10.17 0.54 -3.70
CA GLY A 52 -10.21 1.95 -4.11
C GLY A 52 -8.94 2.73 -3.77
N ILE A 53 -7.86 2.05 -3.34
CA ILE A 53 -6.59 2.67 -2.95
C ILE A 53 -5.82 3.06 -4.21
N SER A 54 -5.33 4.30 -4.25
CA SER A 54 -4.43 4.79 -5.28
C SER A 54 -2.99 4.41 -4.95
N TYR A 55 -2.36 3.63 -5.84
CA TYR A 55 -0.94 3.27 -5.76
C TYR A 55 -0.13 4.12 -6.74
N ILE A 56 1.01 4.63 -6.26
CA ILE A 56 1.98 5.38 -7.08
C ILE A 56 3.29 4.58 -7.21
N SER A 57 4.07 4.91 -8.24
CA SER A 57 5.40 4.32 -8.45
C SER A 57 6.41 4.72 -7.37
N ASP A 58 7.33 3.81 -7.08
CA ASP A 58 8.46 4.02 -6.17
C ASP A 58 9.54 4.97 -6.73
N ALA A 59 9.46 5.38 -8.00
CA ALA A 59 10.53 6.11 -8.69
C ALA A 59 10.92 7.49 -8.09
N THR A 60 10.10 8.07 -7.21
CA THR A 60 10.44 9.30 -6.46
C THR A 60 11.00 9.03 -5.07
N PHE A 61 10.96 7.77 -4.62
CA PHE A 61 11.36 7.33 -3.28
C PHE A 61 12.60 6.43 -3.32
N ILE A 62 12.76 5.66 -4.41
CA ILE A 62 13.85 4.70 -4.62
C ILE A 62 14.51 5.01 -5.96
N ASP A 63 15.76 5.47 -5.92
CA ASP A 63 16.55 5.82 -7.11
C ASP A 63 17.57 4.72 -7.48
N THR A 64 17.93 3.86 -6.53
CA THR A 64 18.89 2.75 -6.71
C THR A 64 18.26 1.45 -7.23
N GLY A 65 16.96 1.47 -7.52
CA GLY A 65 16.16 0.27 -7.76
C GLY A 65 15.99 -0.13 -9.23
N VAL A 66 15.76 -1.42 -9.46
CA VAL A 66 15.18 -1.96 -10.70
C VAL A 66 13.97 -2.83 -10.39
N SER A 67 12.97 -2.73 -11.26
CA SER A 67 11.74 -3.51 -11.16
C SER A 67 12.00 -5.00 -11.35
N LYS A 68 11.35 -5.79 -10.50
CA LYS A 68 11.26 -7.23 -10.56
C LYS A 68 9.79 -7.61 -10.50
N SER A 69 9.36 -8.52 -11.35
CA SER A 69 7.99 -9.03 -11.36
C SER A 69 8.00 -10.54 -11.24
N LEU A 70 6.90 -11.10 -10.76
CA LEU A 70 6.66 -12.54 -10.86
C LEU A 70 6.84 -13.00 -12.30
N SER A 71 7.88 -13.80 -12.55
CA SER A 71 8.16 -14.35 -13.87
C SER A 71 7.13 -15.42 -14.23
N ALA A 72 6.75 -15.44 -15.50
CA ALA A 72 6.04 -16.54 -16.14
C ALA A 72 6.79 -17.89 -16.08
N GLU A 73 8.04 -17.93 -15.63
CA GLU A 73 8.90 -19.12 -15.68
C GLU A 73 9.03 -19.85 -14.33
N SER A 74 8.64 -19.22 -13.22
CA SER A 74 8.49 -19.87 -11.90
C SER A 74 7.23 -20.75 -11.77
N ARG A 75 6.62 -21.08 -12.92
CA ARG A 75 5.39 -21.86 -13.05
C ARG A 75 5.66 -23.36 -12.80
N PRO A 76 4.83 -24.04 -11.99
CA PRO A 76 4.60 -25.47 -12.17
C PRO A 76 4.09 -25.70 -13.61
N PRO A 77 4.50 -26.78 -14.30
CA PRO A 77 4.22 -27.00 -15.72
C PRO A 77 2.72 -27.06 -16.11
N HIS A 78 1.80 -26.98 -15.15
CA HIS A 78 0.38 -27.21 -15.38
C HIS A 78 -0.52 -25.97 -15.56
N GLN A 79 -0.04 -24.74 -15.41
CA GLN A 79 -0.88 -23.53 -15.48
C GLN A 79 -0.20 -22.35 -16.20
N GLN A 80 -0.10 -22.42 -17.54
CA GLN A 80 0.52 -21.34 -18.34
C GLN A 80 -0.46 -20.28 -18.90
N ASN A 81 -1.77 -20.33 -18.59
CA ASN A 81 -2.79 -19.58 -19.38
C ASN A 81 -3.76 -18.64 -18.64
N LEU A 82 -3.43 -17.99 -17.51
CA LEU A 82 -4.26 -16.90 -16.97
C LEU A 82 -3.43 -15.75 -16.36
N CYS A 83 -3.65 -14.52 -16.84
CA CYS A 83 -3.08 -13.28 -16.29
C CYS A 83 -3.82 -12.84 -15.01
N ALA A 84 -3.07 -12.23 -14.08
CA ALA A 84 -3.49 -11.58 -12.82
C ALA A 84 -4.22 -12.46 -11.78
N SER A 85 -5.19 -13.28 -12.18
CA SER A 85 -6.04 -14.05 -11.27
C SER A 85 -5.38 -15.31 -10.66
N VAL A 86 -4.20 -15.71 -11.14
CA VAL A 86 -3.47 -16.88 -10.63
C VAL A 86 -2.40 -16.48 -9.61
N ALA A 87 -1.90 -15.23 -9.69
CA ALA A 87 -1.01 -14.68 -8.68
C ALA A 87 -1.75 -14.54 -7.33
N THR A 88 -3.02 -14.12 -7.34
CA THR A 88 -3.88 -14.04 -6.14
C THR A 88 -4.02 -15.38 -5.41
N ASP A 89 -4.20 -16.48 -6.14
CA ASP A 89 -4.51 -17.80 -5.55
C ASP A 89 -3.28 -18.46 -4.91
N SER A 90 -2.08 -18.09 -5.35
CA SER A 90 -0.82 -18.66 -4.84
C SER A 90 -0.20 -17.84 -3.71
N LEU A 91 -0.59 -16.58 -3.55
CA LEU A 91 -0.07 -15.69 -2.53
C LEU A 91 -0.68 -16.01 -1.16
N ARG A 92 0.16 -16.30 -0.17
CA ARG A 92 -0.26 -16.45 1.23
C ARG A 92 -0.32 -15.08 1.88
N GLN A 93 -1.54 -14.57 2.02
CA GLN A 93 -1.83 -13.28 2.63
C GLN A 93 -1.52 -13.26 4.13
N ASN A 94 -1.20 -12.07 4.65
CA ASN A 94 -1.11 -11.81 6.09
C ASN A 94 -2.31 -10.96 6.56
N ASP A 95 -2.35 -10.61 7.84
CA ASP A 95 -3.48 -9.88 8.44
C ASP A 95 -3.72 -8.48 7.84
N TYR A 96 -2.71 -7.89 7.18
CA TYR A 96 -2.80 -6.58 6.54
C TYR A 96 -3.35 -6.66 5.10
N GLN A 97 -3.33 -7.83 4.49
CA GLN A 97 -3.94 -8.14 3.19
C GLN A 97 -3.69 -7.11 2.07
N PRO A 98 -2.43 -6.70 1.79
CA PRO A 98 -2.18 -5.81 0.67
C PRO A 98 -2.59 -6.50 -0.65
N PRO A 99 -3.09 -5.74 -1.64
CA PRO A 99 -3.60 -6.32 -2.88
C PRO A 99 -2.56 -7.19 -3.59
N ALA A 100 -2.98 -8.34 -4.10
CA ALA A 100 -2.08 -9.29 -4.78
C ALA A 100 -1.34 -8.70 -5.99
N VAL A 101 -1.97 -7.76 -6.70
CA VAL A 101 -1.35 -7.05 -7.83
C VAL A 101 -0.11 -6.28 -7.38
N VAL A 102 -0.18 -5.61 -6.22
CA VAL A 102 0.92 -4.87 -5.60
C VAL A 102 2.03 -5.82 -5.15
N MET A 103 1.66 -6.99 -4.63
CA MET A 103 2.62 -7.99 -4.16
C MET A 103 3.23 -8.84 -5.29
N SER A 104 2.82 -8.62 -6.54
CA SER A 104 3.35 -9.33 -7.72
C SER A 104 4.56 -8.65 -8.37
N THR A 105 4.84 -7.42 -7.93
CA THR A 105 5.96 -6.57 -8.31
C THR A 105 6.83 -6.29 -7.09
N ALA A 106 8.09 -5.98 -7.35
CA ALA A 106 9.04 -5.54 -6.35
C ALA A 106 10.13 -4.66 -6.96
N THR A 107 10.84 -3.95 -6.10
CA THR A 107 12.12 -3.30 -6.41
C THR A 107 13.24 -4.06 -5.73
N ILE A 108 14.35 -4.24 -6.46
CA ILE A 108 15.64 -4.73 -5.94
C ILE A 108 16.74 -3.70 -6.26
N PRO A 109 17.82 -3.59 -5.48
CA PRO A 109 18.90 -2.67 -5.79
C PRO A 109 19.67 -3.11 -7.06
N VAL A 110 20.10 -2.13 -7.85
CA VAL A 110 20.93 -2.33 -9.05
C VAL A 110 22.30 -2.91 -8.71
N ASP A 111 22.95 -2.34 -7.69
CA ASP A 111 24.16 -2.90 -7.11
C ASP A 111 23.76 -3.85 -5.97
N PRO A 112 23.93 -5.18 -6.12
CA PRO A 112 23.50 -6.14 -5.12
C PRO A 112 24.31 -6.06 -3.82
N SER A 113 25.49 -5.42 -3.86
CA SER A 113 26.34 -5.22 -2.68
C SER A 113 26.01 -3.93 -1.92
N ALA A 114 25.28 -3.00 -2.56
CA ALA A 114 24.86 -1.75 -1.94
C ALA A 114 23.50 -1.91 -1.23
N PRO A 115 23.22 -1.12 -0.19
CA PRO A 115 21.90 -1.09 0.40
C PRO A 115 20.88 -0.51 -0.58
N MET A 116 19.66 -1.03 -0.54
CA MET A 116 18.52 -0.37 -1.18
C MET A 116 18.03 0.74 -0.27
N VAL A 117 18.00 1.97 -0.78
CA VAL A 117 17.63 3.17 0.00
C VAL A 117 16.27 3.67 -0.45
N VAL A 118 15.39 3.85 0.53
CA VAL A 118 14.11 4.53 0.37
C VAL A 118 14.22 5.86 1.10
N PHE A 119 14.05 6.95 0.36
CA PHE A 119 14.01 8.29 0.93
C PHE A 119 12.59 8.85 0.87
N TRP A 120 12.14 9.38 2.00
CA TRP A 120 10.85 10.06 2.07
C TRP A 120 10.92 11.28 2.99
N GLU A 121 10.37 12.39 2.51
CA GLU A 121 10.22 13.62 3.27
C GLU A 121 8.73 13.99 3.31
N PRO A 122 8.12 14.09 4.51
CA PRO A 122 6.73 14.54 4.63
C PRO A 122 6.62 16.05 4.34
N ASP A 123 5.54 16.46 3.69
CA ASP A 123 5.21 17.88 3.50
C ASP A 123 4.99 18.61 4.84
N ASP A 124 4.55 17.87 5.87
CA ASP A 124 4.31 18.37 7.21
C ASP A 124 5.16 17.61 8.24
N THR A 125 6.27 18.23 8.64
CA THR A 125 7.21 17.65 9.60
C THR A 125 6.71 17.64 11.05
N THR A 126 5.58 18.30 11.34
CA THR A 126 4.97 18.33 12.67
C THR A 126 4.02 17.15 12.92
N SER A 127 3.57 16.53 11.82
CA SER A 127 2.72 15.36 11.87
C SER A 127 3.48 14.09 12.19
N GLN A 128 2.73 13.10 12.66
CA GLN A 128 3.25 11.78 12.97
C GLN A 128 2.81 10.77 11.92
N TYR A 129 3.62 9.73 11.70
CA TYR A 129 3.38 8.77 10.63
C TYR A 129 3.63 7.32 11.06
N TYR A 130 2.80 6.40 10.57
CA TYR A 130 3.07 4.98 10.59
C TYR A 130 3.53 4.51 9.22
N VAL A 131 4.60 3.73 9.17
CA VAL A 131 5.14 3.17 7.92
C VAL A 131 4.99 1.66 7.98
N PHE A 132 4.49 1.08 6.89
CA PHE A 132 4.40 -0.34 6.63
C PHE A 132 5.26 -0.65 5.40
N MET A 133 6.00 -1.75 5.46
CA MET A 133 6.71 -2.31 4.32
C MET A 133 6.29 -3.75 4.12
N HIS A 134 6.00 -4.10 2.87
CA HIS A 134 5.48 -5.40 2.49
C HIS A 134 6.49 -6.15 1.62
N PHE A 135 6.66 -7.43 1.93
CA PHE A 135 7.66 -8.30 1.35
C PHE A 135 7.04 -9.63 0.94
N ALA A 136 7.46 -10.13 -0.21
CA ALA A 136 7.26 -11.51 -0.66
C ALA A 136 8.44 -11.88 -1.56
N GLU A 137 8.97 -13.09 -1.41
CA GLU A 137 9.95 -13.59 -2.38
C GLU A 137 9.21 -13.98 -3.67
N LEU A 138 9.68 -13.45 -4.80
CA LEU A 138 9.06 -13.60 -6.12
C LEU A 138 9.69 -14.74 -6.94
N GLU A 139 10.77 -15.34 -6.43
CA GLU A 139 11.49 -16.44 -7.07
C GLU A 139 11.60 -17.67 -6.17
N VAL A 140 11.55 -18.85 -6.77
CA VAL A 140 11.92 -20.08 -6.06
C VAL A 140 13.45 -20.12 -6.01
N LEU A 141 14.02 -19.87 -4.84
CA LEU A 141 15.47 -19.84 -4.65
C LEU A 141 16.08 -21.24 -4.77
N ALA A 142 17.26 -21.35 -5.38
CA ALA A 142 18.03 -22.59 -5.35
C ALA A 142 18.48 -22.93 -3.91
N ALA A 143 18.84 -24.19 -3.64
CA ALA A 143 19.22 -24.63 -2.30
C ALA A 143 20.45 -23.90 -1.70
N ASN A 144 21.28 -23.30 -2.55
CA ASN A 144 22.46 -22.50 -2.18
C ASN A 144 22.21 -20.99 -2.26
N GLU A 145 20.99 -20.57 -2.61
CA GLU A 145 20.61 -19.17 -2.67
C GLU A 145 19.79 -18.79 -1.43
N THR A 146 20.08 -17.62 -0.88
CA THR A 146 19.41 -17.08 0.29
C THR A 146 19.17 -15.60 0.09
N ARG A 147 18.00 -15.12 0.53
CA ARG A 147 17.72 -13.69 0.67
C ARG A 147 17.49 -13.39 2.15
N ALA A 148 18.39 -12.62 2.74
CA ALA A 148 18.31 -12.18 4.12
C ALA A 148 18.87 -10.76 4.27
N PHE A 149 18.08 -9.85 4.82
CA PHE A 149 18.48 -8.44 4.94
C PHE A 149 17.98 -7.80 6.24
N ASN A 150 18.69 -6.78 6.71
CA ASN A 150 18.27 -5.92 7.81
C ASN A 150 17.69 -4.61 7.26
N VAL A 151 16.82 -3.98 8.02
CA VAL A 151 16.28 -2.65 7.71
C VAL A 151 16.73 -1.68 8.80
N SER A 152 17.29 -0.56 8.39
CA SER A 152 17.62 0.57 9.26
C SER A 152 16.76 1.77 8.93
N LEU A 153 16.38 2.54 9.94
CA LEU A 153 15.75 3.86 9.81
C LEU A 153 16.73 4.92 10.32
N ASN A 154 17.12 5.85 9.46
CA ASN A 154 18.10 6.91 9.76
C ASN A 154 19.37 6.32 10.42
N ASP A 155 19.95 5.34 9.73
CA ASP A 155 21.15 4.57 10.13
C ASP A 155 21.05 3.76 11.43
N LYS A 156 19.89 3.79 12.09
CA LYS A 156 19.63 2.98 13.28
C LYS A 156 18.89 1.72 12.89
N TYR A 157 19.28 0.60 13.47
CA TYR A 157 18.57 -0.67 13.32
C TYR A 157 17.07 -0.51 13.62
N TRP A 158 16.23 -0.99 12.69
CA TRP A 158 14.77 -0.93 12.80
C TRP A 158 14.16 -2.33 12.82
N TYR A 159 14.57 -3.22 11.92
CA TYR A 159 14.05 -4.58 11.82
C TYR A 159 15.09 -5.54 11.20
N GLY A 160 15.05 -6.82 11.55
CA GLY A 160 15.80 -7.86 10.85
C GLY A 160 16.41 -8.95 11.74
N PRO A 161 17.16 -9.89 11.13
CA PRO A 161 17.18 -10.13 9.69
C PRO A 161 15.81 -10.61 9.20
N LEU A 162 15.33 -10.05 8.10
CA LEU A 162 14.12 -10.49 7.41
C LEU A 162 14.52 -11.49 6.32
N VAL A 163 13.83 -12.63 6.30
CA VAL A 163 13.95 -13.68 5.28
C VAL A 163 12.56 -13.84 4.66
N PRO A 164 12.30 -13.33 3.45
CA PRO A 164 10.99 -13.44 2.84
C PRO A 164 10.78 -14.85 2.27
N ASP A 165 9.61 -15.42 2.53
CA ASP A 165 9.20 -16.72 2.00
C ASP A 165 8.58 -16.57 0.60
N TYR A 166 8.77 -17.59 -0.25
CA TYR A 166 8.24 -17.59 -1.62
C TYR A 166 6.72 -17.46 -1.63
N LEU A 167 6.23 -16.40 -2.29
CA LEU A 167 4.80 -16.04 -2.39
C LEU A 167 4.09 -15.93 -1.03
N SER A 168 4.81 -15.68 0.05
CA SER A 168 4.23 -15.53 1.37
C SER A 168 4.50 -14.13 1.91
N LEU A 169 3.43 -13.39 2.16
CA LEU A 169 3.50 -11.99 2.47
C LEU A 169 3.95 -11.78 3.92
N THR A 170 4.98 -10.96 4.07
CA THR A 170 5.44 -10.46 5.37
C THR A 170 5.32 -8.95 5.39
N SER A 171 4.66 -8.41 6.41
CA SER A 171 4.59 -6.96 6.65
C SER A 171 5.39 -6.62 7.89
N ILE A 172 6.24 -5.61 7.81
CA ILE A 172 6.84 -4.96 8.98
C ILE A 172 6.30 -3.55 9.07
N PHE A 173 6.26 -3.01 10.29
CA PHE A 173 5.68 -1.70 10.52
C PHE A 173 6.37 -0.97 11.66
N SER A 174 6.23 0.35 11.69
CA SER A 174 6.74 1.16 12.78
C SER A 174 5.86 0.94 14.02
N PRO A 175 6.37 0.40 15.14
CA PRO A 175 5.56 0.14 16.33
C PRO A 175 5.12 1.43 17.04
N THR A 176 5.84 2.52 16.80
CA THR A 176 5.55 3.86 17.29
C THR A 176 5.48 4.82 16.12
N ALA A 177 4.63 5.84 16.23
CA ALA A 177 4.53 6.85 15.20
C ALA A 177 5.86 7.61 15.06
N LEU A 178 6.31 7.74 13.82
CA LEU A 178 7.53 8.45 13.45
C LEU A 178 7.26 9.95 13.41
N SER A 179 8.23 10.74 13.88
CA SER A 179 8.20 12.19 13.87
C SER A 179 9.59 12.76 13.57
N GLY A 180 9.67 14.03 13.20
CA GLY A 180 10.95 14.74 13.08
C GLY A 180 11.48 14.95 11.66
N GLY A 181 10.67 14.71 10.62
CA GLY A 181 10.98 15.13 9.25
C GLY A 181 11.48 14.00 8.35
N GLN A 182 12.64 14.18 7.71
CA GLN A 182 13.16 13.26 6.69
C GLN A 182 13.40 11.83 7.23
N TYR A 183 12.97 10.84 6.45
CA TYR A 183 13.12 9.43 6.76
C TYR A 183 13.91 8.73 5.66
N GLN A 184 14.99 8.09 6.05
CA GLN A 184 15.81 7.23 5.21
C GLN A 184 15.71 5.80 5.72
N PHE A 185 15.01 4.95 4.99
CA PHE A 185 15.04 3.51 5.22
C PHE A 185 16.11 2.89 4.33
N SER A 186 16.99 2.10 4.92
CA SER A 186 18.03 1.39 4.17
C SER A 186 17.92 -0.11 4.44
N LEU A 187 17.80 -0.89 3.38
CA LEU A 187 17.76 -2.34 3.43
C LEU A 187 19.15 -2.86 3.09
N HIS A 188 19.77 -3.56 4.04
CA HIS A 188 21.14 -4.04 3.97
C HIS A 188 21.16 -5.55 3.83
N MET A 189 21.76 -6.05 2.75
CA MET A 189 22.06 -7.47 2.61
C MET A 189 22.89 -7.96 3.79
N THR A 190 22.52 -9.09 4.38
CA THR A 190 23.32 -9.72 5.45
C THR A 190 24.52 -10.49 4.87
N GLU A 191 25.53 -10.75 5.70
CA GLU A 191 26.74 -11.51 5.30
C GLU A 191 26.44 -12.92 4.77
N ASN A 192 25.35 -13.54 5.24
CA ASN A 192 24.94 -14.89 4.85
C ASN A 192 23.97 -14.92 3.66
N SER A 193 23.63 -13.76 3.10
CA SER A 193 22.71 -13.64 1.98
C SER A 193 23.47 -13.67 0.66
N THR A 194 22.96 -14.42 -0.31
CA THR A 194 23.52 -14.45 -1.67
C THR A 194 22.76 -13.53 -2.64
N LEU A 195 21.55 -13.11 -2.25
CA LEU A 195 20.69 -12.24 -3.03
C LEU A 195 20.48 -10.89 -2.31
N PRO A 196 20.28 -9.80 -3.07
CA PRO A 196 20.07 -8.48 -2.50
C PRO A 196 18.71 -8.38 -1.78
N PRO A 197 18.41 -7.29 -1.05
CA PRO A 197 17.07 -7.03 -0.56
C PRO A 197 16.01 -6.98 -1.68
N ILE A 198 14.76 -7.22 -1.30
CA ILE A 198 13.58 -7.09 -2.16
C ILE A 198 12.53 -6.30 -1.39
N LEU A 199 11.72 -5.48 -2.07
CA LEU A 199 10.63 -4.72 -1.46
C LEU A 199 9.46 -4.64 -2.43
N ASN A 200 8.26 -5.04 -2.02
CA ASN A 200 7.09 -5.07 -2.89
C ASN A 200 6.24 -3.80 -2.76
N ALA A 201 6.05 -3.31 -1.54
CA ALA A 201 5.28 -2.10 -1.31
C ALA A 201 5.61 -1.39 -0.02
N ILE A 202 5.23 -0.11 0.02
CA ILE A 202 5.30 0.75 1.19
C ILE A 202 3.96 1.45 1.36
N GLU A 203 3.46 1.48 2.58
CA GLU A 203 2.28 2.29 2.93
C GLU A 203 2.64 3.22 4.08
N ILE A 204 2.31 4.50 3.93
CA ILE A 204 2.62 5.55 4.89
C ILE A 204 1.32 6.21 5.31
N TYR A 205 1.01 6.14 6.60
CA TYR A 205 -0.24 6.64 7.18
C TYR A 205 0.06 7.81 8.11
N LYS A 206 -0.51 8.98 7.83
CA LYS A 206 -0.49 10.15 8.70
C LYS A 206 -1.44 9.93 9.88
N VAL A 207 -0.96 10.17 11.09
CA VAL A 207 -1.79 10.16 12.30
C VAL A 207 -2.76 11.34 12.24
N LYS A 208 -4.06 11.06 12.21
CA LYS A 208 -5.10 12.09 12.29
C LYS A 208 -5.36 12.44 13.75
N ASP A 209 -5.21 13.72 14.11
CA ASP A 209 -5.68 14.19 15.40
C ASP A 209 -7.22 14.28 15.39
N LEU A 210 -7.86 13.43 16.18
CA LEU A 210 -9.32 13.37 16.32
C LEU A 210 -9.87 14.40 17.32
N SER A 211 -9.03 15.28 17.88
CA SER A 211 -9.46 16.37 18.78
C SER A 211 -10.42 17.36 18.10
N GLN A 212 -10.48 17.38 16.78
CA GLN A 212 -11.53 18.05 16.00
C GLN A 212 -12.65 17.05 15.65
N SER A 213 -13.52 16.83 16.63
CA SER A 213 -14.78 16.10 16.46
C SER A 213 -15.65 16.77 15.40
N GLU A 214 -15.78 16.16 14.22
CA GLU A 214 -16.92 16.44 13.32
C GLU A 214 -18.14 15.65 13.82
N THR A 215 -18.67 16.06 14.97
CA THR A 215 -20.08 15.79 15.25
C THR A 215 -20.87 16.87 14.55
N ASP A 216 -21.58 16.52 13.49
CA ASP A 216 -22.68 17.33 12.97
C ASP A 216 -23.73 17.45 14.08
N GLN A 217 -23.64 18.53 14.86
CA GLN A 217 -24.64 18.86 15.88
C GLN A 217 -25.80 19.57 15.19
N GLY A 218 -26.54 18.78 14.42
CA GLY A 218 -27.74 19.20 13.68
C GLY A 218 -29.06 19.00 14.41
N ASP A 219 -29.09 18.64 15.70
CA ASP A 219 -30.36 18.45 16.44
C ASP A 219 -30.50 19.45 17.60
N GLY A 220 -30.78 20.71 17.23
CA GLY A 220 -31.14 21.78 18.17
C GLY A 220 -32.65 21.97 18.33
N MET A 221 -33.13 21.80 19.58
CA MET A 221 -34.40 22.28 20.17
C MET A 221 -35.75 21.91 19.52
N PHE A 222 -36.49 21.03 20.19
CA PHE A 222 -37.96 21.15 20.25
C PHE A 222 -38.33 22.13 21.38
N SER A 223 -38.79 23.33 21.02
CA SER A 223 -39.63 24.15 21.89
C SER A 223 -41.09 23.79 21.60
N THR A 224 -41.80 23.26 22.60
CA THR A 224 -43.26 23.14 22.56
C THR A 224 -43.85 24.16 23.51
N ASN A 225 -44.59 25.12 22.94
CA ASN A 225 -45.64 25.87 23.66
C ASN A 225 -46.84 24.95 23.95
#